data_AF-A0A5J9ULT0-F1
#
_entry.id   AF-A0A5J9ULT0-F1
#
_cell.length_a   1.000
_cell.length_b   1.000
_cell.length_c   1.000
_cell.angle_alpha   90.00
_cell.angle_beta   90.00
_cell.angle_gamma   90.00
#
_symmetry.space_group_name_H-M   'P 1'
#
loop_
_entity.id
_entity.type
_entity.pdbx_description
1 polymer ?
#
loop_
_entity_poly.entity_id
_entity_poly.type
_entity_poly.pdbx_seq_one_letter_code
_entity_poly.pdbx_strand_id
1 'polypeptide(L)'
;MARRERGHRGARRKNTSAFGNVVLWARPAATAKNLTETPLGHAAELASRVDGRYCWSFINFACSGGVEAKRPAPTADHKKMLLRPDVEVYSLLGFAFCDIDFGSSAPFFGRPSHSHARA
;
A
#
# COMPACT_ATOMS: atom_id res chain seq x y z
N MET A 1 -27.52 -38.76 5.72
CA MET A 1 -26.19 -38.14 5.94
C MET A 1 -25.90 -37.20 4.77
N ALA A 2 -26.26 -35.91 4.91
CA ALA A 2 -26.10 -34.91 3.87
C ALA A 2 -24.85 -34.05 4.16
N ARG A 3 -23.89 -34.05 3.23
CA ARG A 3 -22.64 -33.27 3.33
C ARG A 3 -22.91 -31.85 2.81
N ARG A 4 -22.95 -30.88 3.71
CA ARG A 4 -23.01 -29.44 3.38
C ARG A 4 -21.72 -29.02 2.69
N GLU A 5 -21.80 -28.65 1.42
CA GLU A 5 -20.76 -27.87 0.74
C GLU A 5 -20.85 -26.41 1.21
N ARG A 6 -19.82 -25.94 1.91
CA ARG A 6 -19.64 -24.51 2.21
C ARG A 6 -19.12 -23.84 0.95
N GLY A 7 -20.01 -23.12 0.25
CA GLY A 7 -19.61 -22.19 -0.79
C GLY A 7 -18.71 -21.09 -0.22
N HIS A 8 -17.41 -21.15 -0.50
CA HIS A 8 -16.56 -19.98 -0.45
C HIS A 8 -16.90 -19.09 -1.65
N ARG A 9 -17.81 -18.13 -1.44
CA ARG A 9 -17.91 -16.96 -2.32
C ARG A 9 -16.66 -16.11 -2.09
N GLY A 10 -15.55 -16.55 -2.68
CA GLY A 10 -14.34 -15.75 -2.79
C GLY A 10 -14.66 -14.49 -3.57
N ALA A 11 -14.36 -13.34 -2.97
CA ALA A 11 -14.40 -12.05 -3.64
C ALA A 11 -13.71 -12.20 -5.00
N ARG A 12 -14.45 -11.83 -6.06
CA ARG A 12 -13.98 -11.87 -7.44
C ARG A 12 -12.68 -11.05 -7.53
N ARG A 13 -11.52 -11.71 -7.44
CA ARG A 13 -10.22 -11.10 -7.70
C ARG A 13 -10.30 -10.48 -9.09
N LYS A 14 -10.18 -9.16 -9.18
CA LYS A 14 -9.91 -8.48 -10.45
C LYS A 14 -8.65 -9.14 -11.02
N ASN A 15 -8.70 -9.47 -12.31
CA ASN A 15 -7.57 -9.94 -13.12
C ASN A 15 -6.24 -9.30 -12.69
N THR A 16 -5.36 -10.11 -12.10
CA THR A 16 -4.11 -9.69 -11.43
C THR A 16 -2.94 -9.42 -12.38
N SER A 17 -3.15 -9.45 -13.70
CA SER A 17 -2.07 -9.33 -14.70
C SER A 17 -1.86 -7.91 -15.21
N ALA A 18 -1.95 -6.89 -14.34
CA ALA A 18 -1.57 -5.54 -14.73
C ALA A 18 -0.04 -5.42 -14.68
N PHE A 19 0.58 -5.12 -15.83
CA PHE A 19 2.00 -4.79 -15.88
C PHE A 19 2.16 -3.29 -15.61
N GLY A 20 2.82 -2.93 -14.50
CA GLY A 20 3.09 -1.54 -14.11
C GLY A 20 2.75 -1.22 -12.65
N ASN A 21 3.04 0.01 -12.22
CA ASN A 21 2.77 0.46 -10.86
C ASN A 21 1.30 0.85 -10.69
N VAL A 22 0.61 0.18 -9.77
CA VAL A 22 -0.75 0.55 -9.33
C VAL A 22 -0.72 0.82 -7.82
N VAL A 23 0.06 1.83 -7.44
CA VAL A 23 0.34 2.18 -6.03
C VAL A 23 0.07 3.67 -5.82
N LEU A 24 -0.62 3.99 -4.73
CA LEU A 24 -0.84 5.35 -4.26
C LEU A 24 -0.47 5.44 -2.78
N TRP A 25 0.05 6.59 -2.36
CA TRP A 25 0.44 6.82 -0.97
C TRP A 25 -0.73 7.34 -0.14
N ALA A 26 -1.12 6.56 0.86
CA ALA A 26 -1.94 7.05 1.96
C ALA A 26 -1.07 7.91 2.88
N ARG A 27 -1.49 9.16 3.15
CA ARG A 27 -0.82 10.04 4.12
C ARG A 27 -1.79 10.50 5.20
N PRO A 28 -2.32 9.59 6.04
CA PRO A 28 -3.07 10.00 7.21
C PRO A 28 -2.16 10.81 8.15
N ALA A 29 -2.71 11.87 8.74
CA ALA A 29 -1.98 12.73 9.67
C ALA A 29 -2.74 12.80 11.00
N ALA A 30 -2.00 12.66 12.10
CA ALA A 30 -2.48 12.83 13.45
C ALA A 30 -1.36 13.40 14.32
N THR A 31 -1.70 14.03 15.45
CA THR A 31 -0.68 14.49 16.40
C THR A 31 -0.07 13.28 17.10
N ALA A 32 1.22 13.36 17.44
CA ALA A 32 1.90 12.30 18.20
C ALA A 32 1.13 11.95 19.49
N LYS A 33 0.65 12.98 20.20
CA LYS A 33 -0.20 12.84 21.38
C LYS A 33 -1.44 12.00 21.11
N ASN A 34 -2.18 12.30 20.04
CA ASN A 34 -3.40 11.57 19.69
C ASN A 34 -3.08 10.10 19.38
N LEU A 35 -2.00 9.83 18.61
CA LEU A 35 -1.58 8.46 18.31
C LEU A 35 -1.16 7.66 19.55
N THR A 36 -0.58 8.32 20.56
CA THR A 36 -0.14 7.65 21.80
C THR A 36 -1.22 7.52 22.86
N GLU A 37 -2.22 8.40 22.86
CA GLU A 37 -3.29 8.43 23.87
C GLU A 37 -4.58 7.73 23.42
N THR A 38 -4.71 7.42 22.13
CA THR A 38 -5.87 6.67 21.61
C THR A 38 -5.55 5.18 21.42
N PRO A 39 -6.56 4.29 21.43
CA PRO A 39 -6.35 2.89 21.12
C PRO A 39 -5.82 2.69 19.70
N LEU A 40 -5.04 1.62 19.49
CA LEU A 40 -4.47 1.26 18.17
C LEU A 40 -5.52 1.22 17.04
N GLY A 41 -6.77 0.88 17.36
CA GLY A 41 -7.88 0.89 16.42
C GLY A 41 -8.11 2.26 15.75
N HIS A 42 -7.84 3.36 16.46
CA HIS A 42 -7.93 4.70 15.90
C HIS A 42 -6.89 4.94 14.80
N ALA A 43 -5.63 4.55 15.03
CA ALA A 43 -4.58 4.63 14.03
C ALA A 43 -4.89 3.73 12.80
N ALA A 44 -5.44 2.54 13.04
CA ALA A 44 -5.88 1.64 11.97
C ALA A 44 -7.03 2.23 11.14
N GLU A 45 -7.99 2.90 11.79
CA GLU A 45 -9.06 3.62 11.11
C GLU A 45 -8.53 4.76 10.24
N LEU A 46 -7.58 5.56 10.76
CA LEU A 46 -6.94 6.61 9.98
C LEU A 46 -6.25 6.04 8.72
N ALA A 47 -5.57 4.90 8.85
CA ALA A 47 -4.92 4.22 7.73
C ALA A 47 -5.91 3.62 6.72
N SER A 48 -7.11 3.20 7.14
CA SER A 48 -8.11 2.55 6.28
C SER A 48 -8.95 3.53 5.45
N ARG A 49 -8.86 4.83 5.71
CA ARG A 49 -9.57 5.89 4.97
C ARG A 49 -9.16 6.01 3.50
N VAL A 50 -8.04 5.40 3.11
CA VAL A 50 -7.57 5.37 1.72
C VAL A 50 -8.12 4.13 1.04
N ASP A 51 -9.28 4.30 0.39
CA ASP A 51 -10.02 3.24 -0.26
C ASP A 51 -10.05 3.38 -1.80
N GLY A 52 -10.79 2.51 -2.47
CA GLY A 52 -10.94 2.57 -3.92
C GLY A 52 -11.58 3.86 -4.44
N ARG A 53 -12.39 4.56 -3.63
CA ARG A 53 -12.99 5.85 -4.02
C ARG A 53 -11.93 6.95 -4.02
N TYR A 54 -11.04 6.95 -3.04
CA TYR A 54 -9.90 7.86 -3.01
C TYR A 54 -8.99 7.64 -4.24
N CYS A 55 -8.65 6.40 -4.56
CA CYS A 55 -7.84 6.09 -5.76
C CYS A 55 -8.50 6.60 -7.04
N TRP A 56 -9.82 6.43 -7.17
CA TRP A 56 -10.55 6.92 -8.36
C TRP A 56 -10.56 8.45 -8.43
N SER A 57 -10.75 9.13 -7.30
CA SER A 57 -10.65 10.59 -7.22
C SER A 57 -9.28 11.10 -7.66
N PHE A 58 -8.20 10.45 -7.20
CA PHE A 58 -6.83 10.79 -7.61
C PHE A 58 -6.62 10.61 -9.12
N ILE A 59 -7.06 9.50 -9.69
CA ILE A 59 -6.96 9.24 -11.14
C ILE A 59 -7.73 10.32 -11.92
N ASN A 60 -8.96 10.64 -11.51
CA ASN A 60 -9.76 11.68 -12.14
C ASN A 60 -9.08 13.06 -12.07
N PHE A 61 -8.46 13.40 -10.94
CA PHE A 61 -7.69 14.65 -10.81
C PHE A 61 -6.45 14.66 -11.71
N ALA A 62 -5.74 13.54 -11.82
CA ALA A 62 -4.58 13.43 -12.70
C ALA A 62 -4.97 13.55 -14.18
N CYS A 63 -6.09 12.94 -14.57
CA CYS A 63 -6.61 12.98 -15.95
C CYS A 63 -7.32 14.28 -16.33
N SER A 64 -7.74 15.11 -15.37
CA SER A 64 -8.49 16.35 -15.65
C SER A 64 -7.61 17.54 -16.09
N GLY A 65 -6.30 17.34 -16.22
CA GLY A 65 -5.33 18.43 -16.45
C GLY A 65 -5.02 19.25 -15.19
N GLY A 66 -5.57 18.86 -14.03
CA GLY A 66 -5.30 19.53 -12.75
C GLY A 66 -3.82 19.52 -12.34
N VAL A 67 -3.06 18.51 -12.79
CA VAL A 67 -1.61 18.42 -12.57
C VAL A 67 -0.87 19.51 -13.36
N GLU A 68 -1.19 19.71 -14.64
CA GLU A 68 -0.55 20.74 -15.46
C GLU A 68 -0.90 22.15 -14.98
N ALA A 69 -2.15 22.36 -14.59
CA ALA A 69 -2.64 23.65 -14.11
C ALA A 69 -2.05 24.04 -12.74
N LYS A 70 -1.88 23.06 -11.82
CA LYS A 70 -1.44 23.33 -10.45
C LYS A 70 0.03 23.02 -10.19
N ARG A 71 0.72 22.38 -11.15
CA ARG A 71 2.11 21.91 -11.08
C ARG A 71 2.51 21.36 -9.70
N PRO A 72 1.73 20.41 -9.13
CA PRO A 72 2.05 19.88 -7.81
C PRO A 72 3.39 19.14 -7.88
N ALA A 73 4.30 19.48 -6.97
CA ALA A 73 5.56 18.76 -6.84
C ALA A 73 5.29 17.29 -6.47
N PRO A 74 6.00 16.31 -7.07
CA PRO A 74 5.93 14.93 -6.64
C PRO A 74 6.29 14.83 -5.15
N THR A 75 5.36 14.29 -4.36
CA THR A 75 5.53 14.12 -2.91
C THR A 75 6.20 12.81 -2.53
N ALA A 76 6.33 11.88 -3.48
CA ALA A 76 7.13 10.68 -3.36
C ALA A 76 8.48 10.92 -4.05
N ASP A 77 9.53 11.09 -3.25
CA ASP A 77 10.89 11.31 -3.71
C ASP A 77 11.80 10.26 -3.07
N HIS A 78 12.25 9.30 -3.88
CA HIS A 78 13.11 8.20 -3.45
C HIS A 78 14.47 8.66 -2.89
N LYS A 79 14.89 9.90 -3.15
CA LYS A 79 16.12 10.49 -2.61
C LYS A 79 15.91 11.16 -1.26
N LYS A 80 14.66 11.45 -0.89
CA LYS A 80 14.32 12.06 0.39
C LYS A 80 13.96 10.97 1.38
N MET A 81 14.85 10.75 2.34
CA MET A 81 14.51 10.01 3.55
C MET A 81 13.44 10.82 4.30
N LEU A 82 12.33 10.18 4.71
CA LEU A 82 11.34 10.86 5.54
C LEU A 82 12.01 11.44 6.79
N LEU A 83 11.75 12.71 7.02
CA LEU A 83 12.21 13.40 8.21
C LEU A 83 11.28 13.08 9.37
N ARG A 84 11.83 13.02 10.59
CA ARG A 84 11.01 13.00 11.80
C ARG A 84 10.07 14.22 11.79
N PRO A 85 8.79 14.07 12.17
CA PRO A 85 8.20 12.93 12.88
C PRO A 85 7.49 11.87 12.00
N ASP A 86 7.59 11.97 10.66
CA ASP A 86 6.82 11.13 9.75
C ASP A 86 7.42 9.73 9.57
N VAL A 87 6.58 8.75 9.18
CA VAL A 87 6.97 7.34 8.94
C VAL A 87 6.42 6.85 7.61
N GLU A 88 7.24 6.10 6.87
CA GLU A 88 6.86 5.40 5.63
C GLU A 88 6.80 3.90 5.87
N VAL A 89 5.74 3.26 5.38
CA VAL A 89 5.55 1.81 5.50
C VAL A 89 5.34 1.22 4.10
N TYR A 90 6.25 0.35 3.69
CA TYR A 90 6.15 -0.44 2.47
C TYR A 90 5.74 -1.86 2.85
N SER A 91 4.51 -2.27 2.52
CA SER A 91 4.01 -3.60 2.85
C SER A 91 4.23 -4.58 1.70
N LEU A 92 5.03 -5.62 1.95
CA LEU A 92 5.20 -6.76 1.04
C LEU A 92 4.29 -7.95 1.41
N LEU A 93 3.37 -7.80 2.36
CA LEU A 93 2.50 -8.89 2.85
C LEU A 93 1.62 -9.51 1.75
N GLY A 94 1.29 -8.74 0.70
CA GLY A 94 0.52 -9.23 -0.44
C GLY A 94 1.34 -9.90 -1.53
N PHE A 95 2.67 -9.89 -1.43
CA PHE A 95 3.55 -10.52 -2.41
C PHE A 95 3.63 -12.02 -2.16
N ALA A 96 3.37 -12.81 -3.20
CA ALA A 96 3.32 -14.27 -3.16
C ALA A 96 4.73 -14.89 -3.11
N PHE A 97 5.52 -14.54 -2.10
CA PHE A 97 6.92 -14.94 -2.00
C PHE A 97 7.10 -16.47 -1.98
N CYS A 98 6.26 -17.16 -1.20
CA CYS A 98 6.32 -18.62 -1.08
C CYS A 98 5.80 -19.37 -2.31
N ASP A 99 5.22 -18.67 -3.29
CA ASP A 99 4.72 -19.28 -4.54
C ASP A 99 5.80 -19.27 -5.65
N ILE A 100 6.99 -18.72 -5.38
CA ILE A 100 8.09 -18.63 -6.35
C ILE A 100 8.90 -19.94 -6.33
N ASP A 101 8.76 -20.77 -7.37
CA ASP A 101 9.59 -21.97 -7.55
C ASP A 101 10.18 -22.00 -8.96
N PHE A 102 11.52 -22.03 -9.04
CA PHE A 102 12.26 -22.14 -10.30
C PHE A 102 12.73 -23.58 -10.58
N GLY A 103 12.15 -24.58 -9.89
CA GLY A 103 12.51 -25.99 -9.99
C GLY A 103 13.37 -26.50 -8.83
N SER A 104 13.40 -25.78 -7.71
CA SER A 104 14.22 -26.12 -6.53
C SER A 104 13.49 -25.93 -5.21
N SER A 105 12.15 -25.95 -5.24
CA SER A 105 11.22 -25.69 -4.13
C SER A 105 11.05 -24.22 -3.75
N ALA A 106 9.99 -23.95 -3.00
CA ALA A 106 9.63 -22.61 -2.53
C ALA A 106 10.70 -22.01 -1.60
N PRO A 107 10.84 -20.67 -1.57
CA PRO A 107 11.84 -20.02 -0.75
C PRO A 107 11.40 -20.07 0.73
N PHE A 108 12.33 -20.38 1.63
CA PHE A 108 12.04 -20.48 3.07
C PHE A 108 12.27 -19.16 3.83
N PHE A 109 12.95 -18.17 3.23
CA PHE A 109 13.25 -16.89 3.85
C PHE A 109 13.40 -15.78 2.81
N GLY A 110 12.83 -14.61 3.10
CA GLY A 110 12.96 -13.39 2.30
C GLY A 110 13.04 -12.17 3.20
N ARG A 111 13.92 -11.23 2.87
CA ARG A 111 14.03 -9.94 3.55
C ARG A 111 14.35 -8.83 2.55
N PRO A 112 13.88 -7.59 2.79
CA PRO A 112 14.36 -6.43 2.06
C PRO A 112 15.88 -6.29 2.18
N SER A 113 16.52 -5.80 1.13
CA SER A 113 17.93 -5.40 1.17
C SER A 113 18.08 -4.08 1.89
N HIS A 114 19.22 -3.87 2.57
CA HIS A 114 19.53 -2.57 3.16
C HIS A 114 20.04 -1.63 2.06
N SER A 115 19.50 -0.41 2.01
CA SER A 115 20.02 0.65 1.15
C SER A 115 20.21 1.92 1.98
N HIS A 116 21.36 2.57 1.84
CA HIS A 116 21.58 3.91 2.37
C HIS A 116 21.20 4.92 1.29
N ALA A 117 20.37 5.90 1.64
CA ALA A 117 20.23 7.10 0.82
C ALA A 117 21.58 7.82 0.82
N ARG A 118 22.26 7.88 -0.33
CA ARG A 118 23.39 8.83 -0.49
C ARG A 118 22.78 10.23 -0.49
N ALA A 119 23.19 11.02 0.50
CA ALA A 119 22.91 12.45 0.58
C ALA A 119 23.45 13.20 -0.64
#